data_AF-A0A9D6QN39-F1
#
_entry.id   AF-A0A9D6QN39-F1
#
_cell.length_a   1.000
_cell.length_b   1.000
_cell.length_c   1.000
_cell.angle_alpha   90.00
_cell.angle_beta   90.00
_cell.angle_gamma   90.00
#
_symmetry.space_group_name_H-M   'P 1'
#
loop_
_entity.id
_entity.type
_entity.pdbx_description
1 polymer ?
#
loop_
_entity_poly.entity_id
_entity_poly.type
_entity_poly.pdbx_seq_one_letter_code
_entity_poly.pdbx_strand_id
1 'polypeptide(L)'
;LTEVAELCVQKSHHAAERAAAIAGYRLAFDAPFFREFVLECPVDAATVIRAGRAAGVLAGIDLGRFQPEWRRRLLVAVTEQRSAADIERWLGALRAAAGTSRDTVAAAGDGGARRGAR
;
A
#
# COMPACT_ATOMS: atom_id res chain seq x y z
N LEU A 1 27.39 9.27 -6.35
CA LEU A 1 26.11 8.81 -6.96
C LEU A 1 25.77 7.38 -6.54
N THR A 2 26.75 6.47 -6.46
CA THR A 2 26.55 5.08 -6.00
C THR A 2 26.00 4.97 -4.58
N GLU A 3 26.56 5.70 -3.61
CA GLU A 3 26.14 5.62 -2.19
C GLU A 3 24.68 6.05 -1.95
N VAL A 4 24.18 7.04 -2.70
CA VAL A 4 22.77 7.49 -2.60
C VAL A 4 21.83 6.44 -3.19
N ALA A 5 22.24 5.80 -4.29
CA ALA A 5 21.47 4.74 -4.92
C ALA A 5 21.38 3.49 -4.02
N GLU A 6 22.47 3.10 -3.37
CA GLU A 6 22.50 1.99 -2.40
C GLU A 6 21.61 2.27 -1.20
N LEU A 7 21.65 3.50 -0.67
CA LEU A 7 20.80 3.91 0.45
C LEU A 7 19.31 3.86 0.09
N CYS A 8 18.94 4.26 -1.13
CA CYS A 8 17.57 4.13 -1.62
C CYS A 8 17.11 2.68 -1.69
N VAL A 9 17.95 1.79 -2.24
CA VAL A 9 17.65 0.35 -2.35
C VAL A 9 17.44 -0.23 -0.96
N GLN A 10 18.40 -0.05 -0.05
CA GLN A 10 18.31 -0.60 1.31
C GLN A 10 17.06 -0.11 2.06
N LYS A 11 16.73 1.18 1.99
CA LYS A 11 15.53 1.73 2.62
C LYS A 11 14.24 1.20 1.99
N SER A 12 14.21 1.04 0.67
CA SER A 12 13.03 0.55 -0.05
C SER A 12 12.75 -0.92 0.29
N HIS A 13 13.79 -1.76 0.28
CA HIS A 13 13.69 -3.15 0.69
C HIS A 13 13.32 -3.28 2.16
N HIS A 14 13.95 -2.48 3.05
CA HIS A 14 13.58 -2.47 4.46
C HIS A 14 12.12 -2.08 4.69
N ALA A 15 11.63 -1.03 4.03
CA ALA A 15 10.23 -0.61 4.13
C ALA A 15 9.28 -1.70 3.61
N ALA A 16 9.60 -2.32 2.48
CA ALA A 16 8.83 -3.40 1.88
C ALA A 16 8.73 -4.64 2.79
N GLU A 17 9.87 -5.11 3.32
CA GLU A 17 9.94 -6.24 4.24
C GLU A 17 9.12 -5.98 5.51
N ARG A 18 9.30 -4.80 6.12
CA ARG A 18 8.59 -4.43 7.34
C ARG A 18 7.09 -4.25 7.11
N ALA A 19 6.68 -3.77 5.94
CA ALA A 19 5.27 -3.67 5.57
C ALA A 19 4.64 -5.05 5.33
N ALA A 20 5.34 -5.94 4.61
CA ALA A 20 4.88 -7.31 4.36
C ALA A 20 4.81 -8.16 5.64
N ALA A 21 5.56 -7.80 6.68
CA ALA A 21 5.47 -8.41 8.01
C ALA A 21 4.21 -7.97 8.81
N ILE A 22 3.47 -6.96 8.36
CA ILE A 22 2.19 -6.56 8.97
C ILE A 22 1.11 -7.53 8.47
N ALA A 23 0.37 -8.14 9.41
CA ALA A 23 -0.67 -9.11 9.10
C ALA A 23 -1.64 -8.59 8.01
N GLY A 24 -1.80 -9.38 6.94
CA GLY A 24 -2.70 -9.10 5.83
C GLY A 24 -2.12 -8.22 4.72
N TYR A 25 -0.93 -7.63 4.91
CA TYR A 25 -0.17 -7.02 3.82
C TYR A 25 0.77 -8.03 3.17
N ARG A 26 0.99 -7.91 1.86
CA ARG A 26 2.01 -8.67 1.14
C ARG A 26 2.49 -7.89 -0.08
N LEU A 27 3.67 -8.23 -0.60
CA LEU A 27 4.10 -7.73 -1.91
C LEU A 27 3.21 -8.33 -3.00
N ALA A 28 2.72 -7.48 -3.90
CA ALA A 28 1.86 -7.90 -5.01
C ALA A 28 2.65 -8.62 -6.11
N PHE A 29 3.97 -8.37 -6.19
CA PHE A 29 4.86 -8.93 -7.19
C PHE A 29 6.13 -9.46 -6.51
N ASP A 30 6.57 -10.64 -6.95
CA ASP A 30 7.85 -11.23 -6.59
C ASP A 30 8.87 -10.90 -7.69
N ALA A 31 9.28 -9.64 -7.74
CA ALA A 31 10.23 -9.13 -8.73
C ALA A 31 11.19 -8.12 -8.08
N PRO A 32 12.45 -8.03 -8.54
CA PRO A 32 13.37 -7.00 -8.07
C PRO A 32 12.79 -5.60 -8.32
N PHE A 33 12.85 -4.74 -7.30
CA PHE A 33 12.44 -3.35 -7.41
C PHE A 33 13.53 -2.44 -6.85
N PHE A 34 13.58 -1.20 -7.33
CA PHE A 34 14.59 -0.24 -6.91
C PHE A 34 14.03 0.70 -5.82
N ARG A 35 13.07 1.55 -6.21
CA ARG A 35 12.48 2.60 -5.36
C ARG A 35 10.98 2.44 -5.16
N GLU A 36 10.35 1.63 -5.99
CA GLU A 36 8.90 1.52 -6.09
C GLU A 36 8.46 0.08 -6.01
N PHE A 37 7.51 -0.22 -5.13
CA PHE A 37 6.94 -1.55 -5.00
C PHE A 37 5.44 -1.45 -4.79
N VAL A 38 4.74 -2.54 -5.06
CA VAL A 38 3.29 -2.61 -4.89
C VAL A 38 2.96 -3.51 -3.72
N LEU A 39 2.19 -2.98 -2.77
CA LEU A 39 1.61 -3.73 -1.67
C LEU A 39 0.19 -4.13 -2.01
N GLU A 40 -0.13 -5.40 -1.80
CA GLU A 40 -1.51 -5.83 -1.62
C GLU A 40 -1.91 -5.64 -0.15
N CYS A 41 -2.98 -4.89 0.05
CA CYS A 41 -3.45 -4.43 1.34
C CYS A 41 -4.58 -5.35 1.87
N PRO A 42 -4.76 -5.45 3.20
CA PRO A 42 -5.89 -6.14 3.81
C PRO A 42 -7.23 -5.41 3.59
N VAL A 43 -7.18 -4.13 3.25
CA VAL A 43 -8.30 -3.22 2.97
C VAL A 43 -8.10 -2.51 1.64
N ASP A 44 -9.12 -1.77 1.20
CA ASP A 44 -8.99 -0.87 0.06
C ASP A 44 -7.85 0.13 0.27
N ALA A 45 -7.04 0.35 -0.75
CA ALA A 45 -5.88 1.24 -0.73
C ALA A 45 -6.28 2.67 -0.36
N ALA A 46 -7.49 3.11 -0.73
CA ALA A 46 -8.06 4.38 -0.30
C ALA A 46 -8.16 4.52 1.24
N THR A 47 -8.48 3.43 1.96
CA THR A 47 -8.49 3.42 3.44
C THR A 47 -7.09 3.61 4.00
N VAL A 48 -6.10 2.95 3.40
CA VAL A 48 -4.68 3.10 3.78
C VAL A 48 -4.21 4.54 3.55
N ILE A 49 -4.58 5.15 2.42
CA ILE A 49 -4.25 6.54 2.10
C ILE A 49 -4.87 7.52 3.11
N ARG A 50 -6.13 7.30 3.53
CA ARG A 50 -6.75 8.13 4.58
C ARG A 50 -6.01 8.01 5.91
N ALA A 51 -5.62 6.80 6.31
CA ALA A 51 -4.85 6.60 7.54
C ALA A 51 -3.48 7.28 7.47
N GLY A 52 -2.80 7.18 6.33
CA GLY A 52 -1.55 7.90 6.07
C GLY A 52 -1.72 9.41 6.19
N ARG A 53 -2.74 9.97 5.55
CA ARG A 53 -3.05 11.41 5.62
C ARG A 53 -3.30 11.87 7.05
N ALA A 54 -4.04 11.11 7.84
CA ALA A 54 -4.28 11.41 9.26
C ALA A 54 -2.98 11.37 10.10
N ALA A 55 -2.03 10.52 9.72
CA ALA A 55 -0.71 10.42 10.33
C ALA A 55 0.32 11.42 9.76
N GLY A 56 -0.07 12.29 8.82
CA GLY A 56 0.84 13.23 8.16
C GLY A 56 1.84 12.57 7.19
N VAL A 57 1.52 11.38 6.68
CA VAL A 57 2.38 10.59 5.79
C VAL A 57 1.70 10.30 4.45
N LEU A 58 2.47 10.36 3.36
CA LEU A 58 2.02 9.87 2.06
C LEU A 58 2.12 8.35 2.03
N ALA A 59 0.98 7.66 2.10
CA ALA A 59 0.95 6.20 2.15
C ALA A 59 1.37 5.54 0.82
N GLY A 60 1.06 6.17 -0.31
CA GLY A 60 1.25 5.64 -1.65
C GLY A 60 0.13 6.08 -2.60
N ILE A 61 0.03 5.42 -3.75
CA ILE A 61 -0.98 5.67 -4.79
C ILE A 61 -1.92 4.46 -4.87
N ASP A 62 -3.22 4.73 -4.83
CA ASP A 62 -4.27 3.72 -5.01
C ASP A 62 -4.34 3.32 -6.49
N LEU A 63 -3.94 2.08 -6.77
CA LEU A 63 -3.96 1.53 -8.13
C LEU A 63 -5.37 1.17 -8.61
N GLY A 64 -6.35 1.07 -7.70
CA GLY A 64 -7.77 0.91 -8.00
C GLY A 64 -8.34 2.01 -8.90
N ARG A 65 -7.72 3.20 -8.86
CA ARG A 65 -8.09 4.34 -9.70
C ARG A 65 -7.77 4.12 -11.18
N PHE A 66 -6.84 3.24 -11.49
CA PHE A 66 -6.45 2.89 -12.87
C PHE A 66 -7.13 1.60 -13.33
N GLN A 67 -7.29 0.63 -12.43
CA GLN A 67 -8.04 -0.60 -12.69
C GLN A 67 -8.84 -1.01 -11.45
N PRO A 68 -10.17 -1.16 -11.51
CA PRO A 68 -11.01 -1.49 -10.34
C PRO A 68 -10.58 -2.76 -9.60
N GLU A 69 -10.05 -3.75 -10.32
CA GLU A 69 -9.52 -5.00 -9.76
C GLU A 69 -8.34 -4.77 -8.79
N TRP A 70 -7.67 -3.62 -8.89
CA TRP A 70 -6.51 -3.25 -8.09
C TRP A 70 -6.86 -2.36 -6.91
N ARG A 71 -8.14 -2.27 -6.50
CA ARG A 71 -8.60 -1.45 -5.35
C ARG A 71 -7.88 -1.71 -4.03
N ARG A 72 -7.24 -2.87 -3.87
CA ARG A 72 -6.43 -3.24 -2.70
C ARG A 72 -4.93 -3.16 -2.96
N ARG A 73 -4.50 -2.62 -4.10
CA ARG A 73 -3.09 -2.47 -4.46
C ARG A 73 -2.66 -1.03 -4.27
N LEU A 74 -1.59 -0.85 -3.51
CA LEU A 74 -0.99 0.43 -3.18
C LEU A 74 0.41 0.48 -3.78
N LEU A 75 0.65 1.41 -4.70
CA LEU A 75 2.00 1.70 -5.20
C LEU A 75 2.71 2.60 -4.20
N VAL A 76 3.87 2.16 -3.73
CA VAL A 76 4.69 2.84 -2.73
C VAL A 76 5.98 3.26 -3.39
N ALA A 77 6.37 4.53 -3.22
CA ALA A 77 7.64 5.07 -3.68
C ALA A 77 8.49 5.51 -2.48
N VAL A 78 9.68 4.95 -2.35
CA VAL A 78 10.66 5.27 -1.31
C VAL A 78 11.83 6.00 -1.97
N THR A 79 12.09 7.22 -1.51
CA THR A 79 13.17 8.07 -2.03
C THR A 79 14.26 8.26 -0.97
N GLU A 80 15.42 8.76 -1.39
CA GLU A 80 16.59 9.01 -0.54
C GLU A 80 16.28 9.89 0.69
N GLN A 81 15.27 10.76 0.58
CA GLN A 81 14.87 11.71 1.61
C GLN A 81 14.07 11.08 2.77
N ARG A 82 13.69 9.80 2.70
CA ARG A 82 12.96 9.15 3.81
C ARG A 82 13.92 8.82 4.95
N SER A 83 13.63 9.34 6.14
CA SER A 83 14.30 8.96 7.38
C SER A 83 13.72 7.64 7.93
N ALA A 84 14.43 6.97 8.83
CA ALA A 84 13.90 5.80 9.53
C ALA A 84 12.60 6.13 10.30
N ALA A 85 12.52 7.34 10.87
CA ALA A 85 11.31 7.80 11.55
C ALA A 85 10.11 7.99 10.60
N ASP A 86 10.35 8.38 9.34
CA ASP A 86 9.30 8.45 8.33
C ASP A 86 8.78 7.05 7.97
N ILE A 87 9.68 6.08 7.84
CA ILE A 87 9.32 4.68 7.58
C ILE A 87 8.51 4.13 8.75
N GLU A 88 8.90 4.37 9.99
CA GLU A 88 8.14 3.90 11.16
C GLU A 88 6.76 4.57 11.26
N ARG A 89 6.63 5.87 10.98
CA ARG A 89 5.32 6.54 10.89
C ARG A 89 4.46 5.95 9.78
N TRP A 90 5.04 5.68 8.62
CA TRP A 90 4.36 5.04 7.50
C TRP A 90 3.86 3.63 7.88
N LEU A 91 4.70 2.80 8.51
CA LEU A 91 4.32 1.49 9.03
C LEU A 91 3.20 1.60 10.08
N GLY A 92 3.25 2.62 10.95
CA GLY A 92 2.19 2.92 11.90
C GLY A 92 0.84 3.18 11.21
N ALA A 93 0.83 3.95 10.13
CA ALA A 93 -0.38 4.20 9.34
C ALA A 93 -0.93 2.92 8.69
N LEU A 94 -0.06 2.03 8.17
CA LEU A 94 -0.48 0.73 7.64
C LEU A 94 -1.15 -0.14 8.73
N ARG A 95 -0.55 -0.22 9.92
CA ARG A 95 -1.12 -0.98 11.05
C ARG A 95 -2.47 -0.42 11.48
N ALA A 96 -2.61 0.90 11.54
CA ALA A 96 -3.87 1.56 11.87
C ALA A 96 -4.96 1.22 10.84
N ALA A 97 -4.62 1.24 9.54
CA ALA A 97 -5.56 0.89 8.48
C ALA A 97 -6.01 -0.59 8.51
N ALA A 98 -5.11 -1.52 8.84
CA ALA A 98 -5.44 -2.92 9.03
C ALA A 98 -6.31 -3.17 10.27
N GLY A 99 -6.15 -2.37 11.33
CA GLY A 99 -6.98 -2.44 12.54
C GLY A 99 -8.45 -2.12 12.28
N THR A 100 -8.74 -1.26 11.29
CA THR A 100 -10.09 -0.85 10.89
C THR A 100 -10.86 -1.95 10.14
N SER A 101 -10.19 -3.01 9.66
CA SER A 101 -10.84 -4.10 8.89
C SER A 101 -11.82 -4.95 9.67
N ARG A 102 -11.84 -4.87 11.02
CA ARG A 102 -12.75 -5.69 11.82
C ARG A 102 -14.23 -5.32 11.64
N ASP A 103 -14.53 -4.13 11.12
CA ASP A 103 -15.91 -3.62 11.09
C ASP A 103 -16.54 -3.48 9.69
N THR A 104 -15.91 -3.97 8.60
CA THR A 104 -16.41 -3.71 7.23
C THR A 104 -16.71 -4.94 6.36
N VAL A 105 -16.88 -6.13 6.95
CA VAL A 105 -17.53 -7.26 6.25
C VAL A 105 -19.05 -7.13 6.40
N ALA A 106 -19.65 -6.14 5.74
CA ALA A 106 -21.13 -6.05 5.65
C ALA A 106 -21.68 -5.32 4.40
N ALA A 107 -20.87 -4.69 3.54
CA ALA A 107 -21.41 -3.92 2.42
C ALA A 107 -20.56 -4.01 1.15
N ALA A 108 -20.58 -5.17 0.49
CA ALA A 108 -20.36 -5.29 -0.96
C ALA A 108 -20.84 -6.67 -1.42
N GLY A 109 -22.11 -6.97 -1.18
CA GLY A 109 -22.84 -8.05 -1.81
C GLY A 109 -23.92 -7.45 -2.73
N ASP A 110 -23.99 -8.00 -3.93
CA ASP A 110 -25.08 -7.94 -4.91
C ASP A 110 -25.07 -6.86 -6.01
N GLY A 111 -25.37 -7.33 -7.23
CA GLY A 111 -25.39 -6.62 -8.50
C GLY A 111 -24.42 -7.23 -9.53
N GLY A 112 -24.54 -8.49 -9.94
CA GLY A 112 -25.79 -9.13 -10.36
C GLY A 112 -26.15 -8.70 -11.79
N ALA A 113 -25.77 -9.53 -12.74
CA ALA A 113 -25.98 -9.42 -14.19
C ALA A 113 -27.33 -8.81 -14.65
N ARG A 114 -27.33 -8.10 -15.80
CA ARG A 114 -28.13 -8.38 -17.03
C ARG A 114 -28.28 -7.15 -17.96
N ARG A 115 -28.42 -7.47 -19.26
CA ARG A 115 -28.90 -6.69 -20.45
C ARG A 115 -27.87 -5.79 -21.14
N GLY A 116 -27.78 -5.77 -22.47
CA GLY A 116 -28.51 -6.43 -23.55
C GLY A 116 -27.81 -6.04 -24.87
N ALA A 117 -27.61 -6.95 -25.82
CA ALA A 117 -28.53 -7.17 -26.93
C ALA A 117 -28.99 -5.87 -27.62
N ARG A 118 -28.24 -5.43 -28.63
CA ARG A 118 -28.74 -5.10 -29.97
C ARG A 118 -27.58 -4.85 -30.92
#